data_AF-A0A1E4SH44-F1
#
_entry.id   AF-A0A1E4SH44-F1
#
_cell.length_a   1.000
_cell.length_b   1.000
_cell.length_c   1.000
_cell.angle_alpha   90.00
_cell.angle_beta   90.00
_cell.angle_gamma   90.00
#
_symmetry.space_group_name_H-M   'P 1'
#
loop_
_entity.id
_entity.type
_entity.pdbx_description
1 polymer ?
#
loop_
_entity_poly.entity_id
_entity_poly.type
_entity_poly.pdbx_seq_one_letter_code
_entity_poly.pdbx_strand_id
1 'polypeptide(L)'
;MPPKRYVDRKESKSRDIKKALTHRARLRKGYFKLLEQEGESIPEKDVAKSEERAKPTMNYAERAKIAKQRKEEQRKEKLERVQDRRKAIEKKDKERELKKLRLSQKTKTGQPLMGPRINNLLEKIRKDVS
;
A
#
# COMPACT_ATOMS: atom_id res chain seq x y z
N MET A 1 19.33 7.97 -27.39
CA MET A 1 17.85 8.04 -27.33
C MET A 1 17.43 8.93 -26.17
N PRO A 2 16.49 9.87 -26.36
CA PRO A 2 16.02 10.71 -25.26
C PRO A 2 15.25 9.87 -24.21
N PRO A 3 15.35 10.22 -22.91
CA PRO A 3 14.65 9.50 -21.85
C PRO A 3 13.13 9.67 -21.97
N LYS A 4 12.37 8.58 -21.77
CA LYS A 4 10.91 8.59 -21.78
C LYS A 4 10.39 9.50 -20.66
N ARG A 5 9.50 10.43 -20.99
CA ARG A 5 8.85 11.32 -20.01
C ARG A 5 8.03 10.50 -19.03
N TYR A 6 8.14 10.83 -17.75
CA TYR A 6 7.29 10.25 -16.71
C TYR A 6 5.84 10.66 -16.95
N VAL A 7 4.94 9.67 -16.98
CA VAL A 7 3.49 9.87 -17.11
C VAL A 7 2.83 9.32 -15.86
N ASP A 8 2.11 10.17 -15.14
CA ASP A 8 1.23 9.70 -14.08
C ASP A 8 0.09 8.87 -14.69
N ARG A 9 0.15 7.56 -14.45
CA ARG A 9 -0.81 6.58 -14.98
C ARG A 9 -2.23 6.84 -14.48
N LYS A 10 -2.38 7.36 -13.25
CA LYS A 10 -3.68 7.64 -12.64
C LYS A 10 -4.33 8.84 -13.32
N GLU A 11 -3.57 9.91 -13.54
CA GLU A 11 -4.07 11.06 -14.26
C GLU A 11 -4.38 10.76 -15.72
N SER A 12 -3.48 10.05 -16.42
CA SER A 12 -3.68 9.67 -17.82
C SER A 12 -4.98 8.88 -17.99
N LYS A 13 -5.17 7.83 -17.18
CA LYS A 13 -6.39 7.02 -17.22
C LYS A 13 -7.63 7.84 -16.88
N SER A 14 -7.54 8.76 -15.92
CA SER A 14 -8.65 9.64 -15.57
C SER A 14 -9.04 10.58 -16.72
N ARG A 15 -8.06 11.09 -17.48
CA ARG A 15 -8.30 11.92 -18.67
C ARG A 15 -8.95 11.11 -19.80
N ASP A 16 -8.49 9.88 -20.01
CA ASP A 16 -9.05 9.00 -21.05
C ASP A 16 -10.50 8.60 -20.73
N ILE A 17 -10.80 8.29 -19.47
CA ILE A 17 -12.18 8.04 -19.02
C ILE A 17 -13.07 9.24 -19.30
N LYS A 18 -12.61 10.46 -18.96
CA LYS A 18 -13.39 11.69 -19.23
C LYS A 18 -13.65 11.86 -20.73
N LYS A 19 -12.63 11.69 -21.58
CA LYS A 19 -12.78 11.76 -23.04
C LYS A 19 -13.80 10.74 -23.56
N ALA A 20 -13.73 9.49 -23.10
CA ALA A 20 -14.65 8.43 -23.50
C ALA A 20 -16.10 8.73 -23.07
N LEU A 21 -16.30 9.25 -21.85
CA LEU A 21 -17.63 9.65 -21.36
C LEU A 21 -18.22 10.80 -22.18
N THR A 22 -17.42 11.82 -22.49
CA THR A 22 -17.85 12.94 -23.33
C THR A 22 -18.20 12.47 -24.75
N HIS A 23 -17.37 11.60 -25.33
CA HIS A 23 -17.63 11.01 -26.65
C HIS A 23 -18.95 10.22 -26.66
N ARG A 24 -19.16 9.34 -25.65
CA ARG A 24 -20.41 8.59 -25.49
C ARG A 24 -21.62 9.51 -25.37
N ALA A 25 -21.53 10.59 -24.61
CA ALA A 25 -22.61 11.56 -24.46
C ALA A 25 -22.94 12.26 -25.79
N ARG A 26 -21.93 12.62 -26.59
CA ARG A 26 -22.12 13.19 -27.93
C ARG A 26 -22.78 12.19 -28.88
N LEU A 27 -22.31 10.95 -28.92
CA LEU A 27 -22.92 9.90 -29.75
C LEU A 27 -24.39 9.68 -29.37
N ARG A 28 -24.69 9.59 -28.06
CA ARG A 28 -26.07 9.46 -27.57
C ARG A 28 -26.96 10.62 -28.02
N LYS A 29 -26.45 11.86 -27.96
CA LYS A 29 -27.17 13.05 -28.44
C LYS A 29 -27.39 13.00 -29.96
N GLY A 30 -26.40 12.57 -30.74
CA GLY A 30 -26.53 12.39 -32.19
C GLY A 30 -27.56 11.33 -32.54
N TYR A 31 -27.52 10.19 -31.86
CA TYR A 31 -28.49 9.10 -32.03
C TYR A 31 -29.93 9.55 -31.76
N PHE A 32 -30.17 10.29 -30.67
CA PHE A 32 -31.51 10.79 -30.38
C PHE A 32 -32.03 11.81 -31.40
N LYS A 33 -31.14 12.61 -32.00
CA LYS A 33 -31.54 13.50 -33.10
C LYS A 33 -31.92 12.74 -34.37
N LEU A 34 -31.25 11.62 -34.66
CA LEU A 34 -31.59 10.78 -35.80
C LEU A 34 -32.95 10.09 -35.59
N LEU A 35 -33.21 9.53 -34.41
CA LEU A 35 -34.52 8.96 -34.07
C LEU A 35 -35.66 9.98 -34.20
N GLU A 36 -35.43 11.22 -33.76
CA GLU A 36 -36.40 12.32 -33.91
C GLU A 36 -36.66 12.68 -35.38
N GLN A 37 -35.62 12.60 -36.24
CA GLN A 37 -35.75 12.81 -37.68
C GLN A 37 -36.46 11.65 -38.40
N GLU A 38 -36.28 10.42 -37.93
CA GLU A 38 -36.90 9.20 -38.47
C GLU A 38 -38.33 8.98 -37.96
N GLY A 39 -38.80 9.83 -37.03
CA GLY A 39 -40.15 9.75 -36.45
C GLY A 39 -40.33 8.61 -35.44
N GLU A 40 -39.23 8.03 -34.97
CA GLU A 40 -39.22 6.94 -34.00
C GLU A 40 -39.28 7.48 -32.55
N SER A 41 -39.90 6.70 -31.66
CA SER A 41 -40.04 7.09 -30.25
C SER A 41 -38.69 7.10 -29.53
N ILE A 42 -38.32 8.23 -28.94
CA ILE A 42 -37.15 8.33 -28.06
C ILE A 42 -37.40 7.46 -26.82
N PRO A 43 -36.48 6.55 -26.44
CA PRO A 43 -36.63 5.78 -25.22
C PRO A 43 -36.71 6.73 -24.02
N GLU A 44 -37.82 6.69 -23.28
CA GLU A 44 -38.03 7.51 -22.10
C GLU A 44 -36.88 7.32 -21.12
N LYS A 45 -36.40 8.42 -20.54
CA LYS A 45 -35.42 8.36 -19.46
C LYS A 45 -36.06 7.54 -18.34
N ASP A 46 -35.53 6.36 -18.06
CA ASP A 46 -35.79 5.64 -16.81
C ASP A 46 -35.35 6.50 -15.62
N VAL A 47 -36.21 7.42 -15.18
CA VAL A 47 -36.01 8.27 -13.99
C VAL A 47 -36.00 7.40 -12.73
N ALA A 48 -36.54 6.18 -12.83
CA ALA A 48 -36.68 5.22 -11.74
C ALA A 48 -35.34 4.68 -11.19
N LYS A 49 -34.20 4.81 -11.90
CA LYS A 49 -32.94 4.19 -11.47
C LYS A 49 -31.98 5.11 -10.70
N SER A 50 -32.32 6.38 -10.51
CA SER A 50 -31.51 7.34 -9.74
C SER A 50 -31.82 7.41 -8.25
N GLU A 51 -32.93 6.85 -7.79
CA GLU A 51 -33.36 6.97 -6.38
C GLU A 51 -32.77 5.89 -5.45
N GLU A 52 -32.37 4.72 -5.98
CA GLU A 52 -31.88 3.59 -5.16
C GLU A 52 -30.45 3.73 -4.60
N ARG A 53 -29.78 4.89 -4.72
CA ARG A 53 -28.36 5.03 -4.28
C ARG A 53 -28.03 6.26 -3.45
N ALA A 54 -29.02 6.98 -2.91
CA ALA A 54 -28.75 7.95 -1.86
C ALA A 54 -28.60 7.20 -0.51
N LYS A 55 -27.45 6.56 -0.28
CA LYS A 55 -27.10 6.14 1.09
C LYS A 55 -27.19 7.37 1.99
N PRO A 56 -27.83 7.30 3.17
CA PRO A 56 -27.91 8.44 4.08
C PRO A 56 -26.48 8.92 4.33
N THR A 57 -26.17 10.11 3.82
CA THR A 57 -24.82 10.62 3.94
C THR A 57 -24.65 11.03 5.39
N MET A 58 -23.79 10.33 6.14
CA MET A 58 -23.46 10.64 7.54
C MET A 58 -23.30 12.15 7.74
N ASN A 59 -23.78 12.68 8.86
CA ASN A 59 -23.75 14.12 9.11
C ASN A 59 -22.30 14.64 9.01
N TYR A 60 -22.09 15.89 8.56
CA TYR A 60 -20.76 16.49 8.44
C TYR A 60 -19.94 16.36 9.73
N ALA A 61 -20.58 16.56 10.89
CA ALA A 61 -19.95 16.40 12.19
C ALA A 61 -19.47 14.95 12.44
N GLU A 62 -20.24 13.94 12.04
CA GLU A 62 -19.88 12.53 12.18
C GLU A 62 -18.73 12.16 11.25
N ARG A 63 -18.74 12.66 10.01
CA ARG A 63 -17.65 12.48 9.05
C ARG A 63 -16.34 13.07 9.58
N ALA A 64 -16.40 14.25 10.19
CA ALA A 64 -15.24 14.89 10.80
C ALA A 64 -14.67 14.06 11.97
N LYS A 65 -15.54 13.51 12.84
CA LYS A 65 -15.14 12.63 13.95
C LYS A 65 -14.48 11.35 13.44
N ILE A 66 -15.07 10.68 12.45
CA ILE A 66 -14.51 9.46 11.85
C ILE A 66 -13.16 9.75 11.19
N ALA A 67 -13.03 10.87 10.47
CA ALA A 67 -11.76 11.26 9.86
C ALA A 67 -10.67 11.53 10.91
N LYS A 68 -11.03 12.15 12.04
CA LYS A 68 -10.11 12.38 13.16
C LYS A 68 -9.66 11.06 13.80
N GLN A 69 -10.60 10.16 14.08
CA GLN A 69 -10.32 8.82 14.64
C GLN A 69 -9.37 8.03 13.74
N ARG A 70 -9.65 7.97 12.43
CA ARG A 70 -8.78 7.28 11.46
C ARG A 70 -7.36 7.85 11.44
N LYS A 71 -7.21 9.18 11.52
CA LYS A 71 -5.89 9.83 11.57
C LYS A 71 -5.15 9.51 12.86
N GLU A 72 -5.86 9.47 13.99
CA GLU A 72 -5.27 9.11 15.28
C GLU A 72 -4.83 7.64 15.32
N GLU A 73 -5.65 6.73 14.82
CA GLU A 73 -5.32 5.29 14.69
C GLU A 73 -4.10 5.09 13.80
N GLN A 74 -4.08 5.71 12.61
CA GLN A 74 -2.91 5.64 11.71
C GLN A 74 -1.65 6.21 12.35
N ARG A 75 -1.77 7.29 13.14
CA ARG A 75 -0.63 7.87 13.87
C ARG A 75 -0.14 6.91 14.95
N LYS A 76 -1.03 6.27 15.70
CA LYS A 76 -0.70 5.27 16.73
C LYS A 76 -0.01 4.06 16.12
N GLU A 77 -0.59 3.47 15.08
CA GLU A 77 -0.04 2.31 14.37
C GLU A 77 1.35 2.61 13.78
N LYS A 78 1.53 3.80 13.18
CA LYS A 78 2.84 4.21 12.66
C LYS A 78 3.87 4.34 13.79
N LEU A 79 3.47 4.88 14.93
CA LEU A 79 4.34 5.08 16.08
C LEU A 79 4.74 3.73 16.70
N GLU A 80 3.79 2.82 16.86
CA GLU A 80 4.00 1.44 17.32
C GLU A 80 4.96 0.69 16.40
N ARG A 81 4.74 0.71 15.07
CA ARG A 81 5.65 0.11 14.09
C ARG A 81 7.08 0.64 14.19
N VAL A 82 7.24 1.93 14.42
CA VAL A 82 8.57 2.54 14.59
C VAL A 82 9.22 2.08 15.89
N GLN A 83 8.47 2.00 16.99
CA GLN A 83 8.97 1.50 18.27
C GLN A 83 9.39 0.04 18.17
N ASP A 84 8.57 -0.82 17.57
CA ASP A 84 8.87 -2.24 17.42
C ASP A 84 10.09 -2.47 16.54
N ARG A 85 10.20 -1.70 15.45
CA ARG A 85 11.39 -1.73 14.60
C ARG A 85 12.65 -1.33 15.37
N ARG A 86 12.58 -0.28 16.20
CA ARG A 86 13.71 0.15 17.04
C ARG A 86 14.09 -0.92 18.06
N LYS A 87 13.11 -1.49 18.77
CA LYS A 87 13.34 -2.59 19.74
C LYS A 87 13.96 -3.81 19.07
N ALA A 88 13.50 -4.18 17.88
CA ALA A 88 14.04 -5.31 17.14
C ALA A 88 15.49 -5.09 16.69
N ILE A 89 15.84 -3.87 16.26
CA ILE A 89 17.21 -3.49 15.92
C ILE A 89 18.09 -3.56 17.17
N GLU A 90 17.66 -2.94 18.26
CA GLU A 90 18.41 -2.91 19.53
C GLU A 90 18.68 -4.32 20.07
N LYS A 91 17.68 -5.22 20.02
CA LYS A 91 17.86 -6.64 20.40
C LYS A 91 18.90 -7.32 19.52
N LYS A 92 18.83 -7.17 18.20
CA LYS A 92 19.80 -7.77 17.26
C LYS A 92 21.20 -7.23 17.46
N ASP A 93 21.34 -5.93 17.73
CA ASP A 93 22.65 -5.32 17.97
C ASP A 93 23.26 -5.81 19.30
N LYS A 94 22.45 -5.91 20.37
CA LYS A 94 22.87 -6.53 21.63
C LYS A 94 23.33 -7.97 21.44
N GLU A 95 22.57 -8.77 20.68
CA GLU A 95 22.95 -10.15 20.36
C GLU A 95 24.27 -10.23 19.57
N ARG A 96 24.49 -9.31 18.62
CA ARG A 96 25.73 -9.24 17.84
C ARG A 96 26.93 -8.87 18.71
N GLU A 97 26.79 -7.89 19.60
CA GLU A 97 27.86 -7.51 20.52
C GLU A 97 28.21 -8.65 21.48
N LEU A 98 27.21 -9.34 22.03
CA LEU A 98 27.45 -10.53 22.86
C LEU A 98 28.16 -11.64 22.09
N LYS A 99 27.75 -11.89 20.83
CA LYS A 99 28.42 -12.88 19.96
C LYS A 99 29.86 -12.48 19.64
N LYS A 100 30.08 -11.19 19.35
CA LYS A 100 31.41 -10.63 19.07
C LYS A 100 32.33 -10.77 20.28
N LEU A 101 31.86 -10.42 21.46
CA LEU A 101 32.60 -10.56 22.73
C LEU A 101 32.97 -12.01 23.01
N ARG A 102 32.04 -12.95 22.82
CA ARG A 102 32.31 -14.39 22.97
C ARG A 102 33.37 -14.89 21.99
N LEU A 103 33.33 -14.44 20.74
CA LEU A 103 34.27 -14.85 19.68
C LEU A 103 35.63 -14.16 19.73
N SER A 104 35.73 -13.02 20.40
CA SER A 104 36.98 -12.27 20.58
C SER A 104 37.85 -12.80 21.72
N GLN A 105 37.34 -13.74 22.53
CA GLN A 105 38.12 -14.34 23.62
C GLN A 105 39.35 -15.08 23.08
N LYS A 106 40.46 -14.97 23.81
CA LYS A 106 41.74 -15.59 23.49
C LYS A 106 42.25 -16.41 24.67
N THR A 107 43.05 -17.43 24.39
CA THR A 107 43.78 -18.21 25.40
C THR A 107 44.98 -17.41 25.93
N LYS A 108 45.61 -17.92 26.99
CA LYS A 108 46.81 -17.28 27.60
C LYS A 108 47.94 -17.02 26.60
N THR A 109 48.08 -17.88 25.58
CA THR A 109 49.10 -17.79 24.53
C THR A 109 48.66 -16.94 23.33
N GLY A 110 47.47 -16.34 23.37
CA GLY A 110 46.96 -15.44 22.33
C GLY A 110 46.19 -16.13 21.20
N GLN A 111 46.06 -17.45 21.21
CA GLN A 111 45.22 -18.17 20.24
C GLN A 111 43.75 -17.85 20.48
N PRO A 112 42.91 -17.79 19.43
CA PRO A 112 41.48 -17.61 19.60
C PRO A 112 40.89 -18.78 20.41
N LEU A 113 40.01 -18.48 21.36
CA LEU A 113 39.33 -19.53 22.12
C LEU A 113 38.40 -20.29 21.16
N MET A 114 38.69 -21.58 20.97
CA MET A 114 38.03 -22.38 19.91
C MET A 114 36.63 -22.85 20.30
N GLY A 115 36.31 -23.06 21.58
CA GLY A 115 34.99 -23.55 22.02
C GLY A 115 33.79 -22.80 21.42
N PRO A 116 33.71 -21.45 21.55
CA PRO A 116 32.64 -20.66 20.92
C PRO A 116 32.59 -20.79 19.39
N ARG A 117 33.75 -20.95 18.73
CA ARG A 117 33.85 -21.09 17.27
C ARG A 117 33.39 -22.47 16.81
N ILE A 118 33.73 -23.51 17.55
CA ILE A 118 33.29 -24.89 17.33
C ILE A 118 31.77 -24.97 17.45
N ASN A 119 31.17 -24.41 18.50
CA ASN A 119 29.72 -24.41 18.67
C ASN A 119 28.99 -23.71 17.51
N ASN A 120 29.50 -22.56 17.07
CA ASN A 120 28.95 -21.88 15.88
C ASN A 120 29.04 -22.74 14.61
N LEU A 121 30.09 -23.55 14.47
CA LEU A 121 30.25 -24.46 13.34
C LEU A 121 29.25 -25.61 13.43
N LEU A 122 29.09 -26.22 14.61
CA LEU A 122 28.12 -27.28 14.86
C LEU A 122 26.68 -26.80 14.64
N GLU A 123 26.33 -25.59 15.06
CA GLU A 123 25.02 -24.99 14.81
C GLU A 123 24.74 -24.81 13.31
N LYS A 124 25.76 -24.38 12.53
CA LYS A 124 25.63 -24.25 11.07
C LYS A 124 25.41 -25.60 10.41
N ILE A 125 26.22 -26.60 10.75
CA ILE A 125 26.08 -27.96 10.24
C ILE A 125 24.68 -28.51 10.55
N ARG A 126 24.21 -28.33 11.79
CA ARG A 126 22.87 -28.76 12.19
C ARG A 126 21.77 -28.10 11.36
N LYS A 127 21.93 -26.82 11.02
CA LYS A 127 20.97 -26.07 10.20
C LYS A 127 21.01 -26.48 8.72
N ASP A 128 22.15 -26.89 8.20
CA ASP A 128 22.28 -27.32 6.80
C ASP A 128 21.78 -28.76 6.60
N VAL A 129 21.80 -29.58 7.66
CA VAL A 129 21.33 -30.98 7.67
C VAL A 129 19.82 -31.11 7.95
N SER A 130 19.18 -30.09 8.52
CA SER A 130 17.74 -30.08 8.84
C SER A 130 16.93 -29.28 7.82
#